data_AF-A0A1M6LKW6-F1
#
_entry.id   AF-A0A1M6LKW6-F1
#
_cell.length_a   1.000
_cell.length_b   1.000
_cell.length_c   1.000
_cell.angle_alpha   90.00
_cell.angle_beta   90.00
_cell.angle_gamma   90.00
#
_symmetry.space_group_name_H-M   'P 1'
#
loop_
_entity.id
_entity.type
_entity.pdbx_description
1 polymer ?
#
loop_
_entity_poly.entity_id
_entity_poly.type
_entity_poly.pdbx_seq_one_letter_code
_entity_poly.pdbx_strand_id
1 'polypeptide(L)' 'MKSTRTPAQEQYRLIMECRQSGLTDHQWCVQHNIKPGTFYNWVKRLRQKGCA' A
#
# COMPACT_ATOMS: atom_id res chain seq x y z
N MET A 1 4.21 -1.72 -21.57
CA MET A 1 3.90 -2.76 -20.57
C MET A 1 2.78 -2.25 -19.67
N LYS A 2 1.60 -2.87 -19.70
CA LYS A 2 0.47 -2.45 -18.85
C LYS A 2 0.86 -2.76 -17.40
N SER A 3 1.11 -1.75 -16.57
CA SER A 3 1.32 -1.96 -15.13
C SER A 3 0.12 -2.73 -14.61
N THR A 4 0.33 -3.98 -14.20
CA THR A 4 -0.67 -4.83 -13.58
C THR A 4 -1.17 -4.08 -12.36
N ARG A 5 -2.39 -3.55 -12.43
CA ARG A 5 -2.96 -2.77 -11.33
C ARG A 5 -3.25 -3.76 -10.19
N THR A 6 -2.54 -3.63 -9.07
CA THR A 6 -2.87 -4.35 -7.84
C THR A 6 -4.34 -4.06 -7.49
N PRO A 7 -5.21 -5.08 -7.36
CA PRO A 7 -6.62 -4.88 -7.02
C PRO A 7 -6.80 -4.16 -5.68
N ALA A 8 -7.89 -3.42 -5.49
CA ALA A 8 -8.12 -2.64 -4.28
C ALA A 8 -8.12 -3.49 -2.99
N GLN A 9 -8.63 -4.71 -3.06
CA GLN A 9 -8.62 -5.65 -1.92
C GLN A 9 -7.20 -6.06 -1.55
N GLU A 10 -6.33 -6.25 -2.54
CA GLU A 10 -4.94 -6.60 -2.31
C GLU A 10 -4.14 -5.40 -1.78
N GLN A 11 -4.41 -4.19 -2.30
CA GLN A 11 -3.86 -2.96 -1.72
C GLN A 11 -4.20 -2.83 -0.24
N TYR A 12 -5.45 -3.15 0.15
CA TYR A 12 -5.87 -3.11 1.55
C TYR A 12 -5.12 -4.13 2.40
N ARG A 13 -4.99 -5.39 1.94
CA ARG A 13 -4.23 -6.42 2.65
C ARG A 13 -2.79 -6.00 2.90
N LEU A 14 -2.10 -5.53 1.86
CA LEU A 14 -0.71 -5.06 1.95
C LEU A 14 -0.55 -3.87 2.90
N ILE A 15 -1.51 -2.93 2.90
CA ILE A 15 -1.51 -1.82 3.86
C ILE A 15 -1.67 -2.34 5.29
N MET A 16 -2.57 -3.29 5.54
CA MET A 16 -2.79 -3.85 6.88
C MET A 16 -1.56 -4.63 7.37
N GLU A 17 -0.93 -5.41 6.50
CA GLU A 17 0.31 -6.13 6.79
C GLU A 17 1.45 -5.17 7.12
N CYS A 18 1.62 -4.11 6.32
CA CYS A 18 2.58 -3.05 6.63
C CYS A 18 2.34 -2.44 8.02
N ARG A 19 1.07 -2.20 8.41
CA ARG A 19 0.74 -1.65 9.74
C ARG A 19 1.02 -2.64 10.88
N GLN A 20 0.83 -3.93 10.65
CA GLN A 20 1.10 -4.97 11.64
C GLN A 20 2.59 -5.33 11.75
N SER A 21 3.38 -5.06 10.70
CA SER A 21 4.81 -5.40 10.66
C SER A 21 5.66 -4.66 11.69
N GLY A 22 5.18 -3.53 12.24
CA GLY A 22 5.95 -2.65 13.10
C GLY A 22 7.09 -1.89 12.40
N LEU A 23 7.25 -2.07 11.08
CA LEU A 23 8.20 -1.34 10.25
C LEU A 23 7.62 0.00 9.81
N THR A 24 8.51 0.92 9.42
CA THR A 24 8.07 2.13 8.70
C THR A 24 7.57 1.75 7.30
N ASP A 25 6.61 2.51 6.77
CA ASP A 25 6.05 2.29 5.42
C ASP A 25 7.16 2.15 4.36
N HIS A 26 8.23 2.95 4.46
CA HIS A 26 9.37 2.89 3.55
C HIS A 26 10.15 1.56 3.66
N GLN A 27 10.49 1.14 4.88
CA GLN A 27 11.23 -0.12 5.09
C GLN A 27 10.44 -1.32 4.61
N TRP A 28 9.14 -1.37 4.94
CA TRP A 28 8.26 -2.44 4.49
C TRP A 28 8.15 -2.47 2.96
N CYS A 29 8.00 -1.31 2.32
CA CYS A 29 7.99 -1.20 0.86
C CYS A 29 9.27 -1.75 0.22
N VAL A 30 10.45 -1.40 0.75
CA VAL A 30 11.74 -1.90 0.25
C VAL A 30 11.84 -3.42 0.39
N GLN A 31 11.44 -3.99 1.53
CA GLN A 31 11.47 -5.43 1.75
C GLN A 31 10.52 -6.20 0.82
N HIS A 32 9.33 -5.64 0.57
CA HIS A 32 8.30 -6.27 -0.28
C HIS A 32 8.43 -5.89 -1.76
N ASN A 33 9.52 -5.23 -2.16
CA ASN A 33 9.76 -4.76 -3.54
C ASN A 33 8.61 -3.90 -4.11
N ILE A 34 7.97 -3.12 -3.24
CA ILE A 34 6.91 -2.17 -3.59
C ILE A 34 7.54 -0.78 -3.65
N LYS A 35 7.26 -0.04 -4.72
CA LYS A 35 7.69 1.37 -4.82
C LYS A 35 6.96 2.19 -3.75
N PRO A 36 7.65 2.91 -2.85
CA PRO A 36 7.00 3.71 -1.80
C PRO A 36 5.96 4.70 -2.35
N GLY A 37 6.22 5.32 -3.50
CA GLY A 37 5.25 6.21 -4.16
C GLY A 37 3.95 5.52 -4.57
N THR A 38 4.00 4.23 -4.96
CA THR A 38 2.80 3.44 -5.25
C THR A 38 2.03 3.16 -3.97
N PHE A 39 2.74 2.77 -2.91
CA PHE A 39 2.15 2.46 -1.61
C PHE A 39 1.45 3.68 -1.00
N TYR A 40 2.10 4.84 -1.00
CA TYR A 40 1.49 6.07 -0.48
C TYR A 40 0.24 6.50 -1.27
N ASN A 41 0.21 6.25 -2.59
CA ASN A 41 -1.00 6.45 -3.38
C ASN A 41 -2.14 5.52 -2.96
N TRP A 42 -1.87 4.26 -2.63
CA TRP A 42 -2.86 3.33 -2.10
C TRP A 42 -3.40 3.80 -0.74
N VAL A 43 -2.49 4.18 0.18
CA VAL A 43 -2.87 4.68 1.51
C VAL A 43 -3.72 5.96 1.41
N LYS A 44 -3.35 6.89 0.52
CA LYS A 44 -4.13 8.11 0.26
C LYS A 44 -5.54 7.78 -0.24
N ARG A 45 -5.66 6.88 -1.22
CA ARG A 45 -6.97 6.44 -1.76
C ARG A 45 -7.82 5.72 -0.71
N LEU A 46 -7.19 4.93 0.16
CA LEU A 46 -7.89 4.24 1.24
C LEU A 46 -8.48 5.25 2.24
N ARG A 47 -7.71 6.26 2.67
CA ARG A 47 -8.20 7.32 3.56
C ARG A 47 -9.36 8.10 2.94
N GLN A 48 -9.26 8.44 1.66
CA GLN A 48 -10.34 9.14 0.95
C GLN A 48 -11.64 8.35 0.89
N LYS A 49 -11.57 7.00 0.81
CA LYS A 49 -12.76 6.14 0.83
C LYS A 49 -13.37 5.96 2.21
N GLY A 50 -12.58 6.10 3.28
CA GLY A 50 -13.04 5.95 4.67
C GLY A 50 -13.56 7.26 5.31
N CYS A 51 -13.33 8.41 4.67
CA CYS A 51 -13.81 9.73 5.12
C CYS A 51 -15.10 10.18 4.41
N ALA A 52 -15.93 9.23 3.94
CA ALA A 52 -17.25 9.50 3.36
C ALA A 52 -18.35 8.88 4.22
#